data_AF-A0A428VVB9-F1
#
_entry.id   AF-A0A428VVB9-F1
#
_cell.length_a   1.000
_cell.length_b   1.000
_cell.length_c   1.000
_cell.angle_alpha   90.00
_cell.angle_beta   90.00
_cell.angle_gamma   90.00
#
_symmetry.space_group_name_H-M   'P 1'
#
loop_
_entity.id
_entity.type
_entity.pdbx_description
1 polymer ?
#
loop_
_entity_poly.entity_id
_entity_poly.type
_entity_poly.pdbx_seq_one_letter_code
_entity_poly.pdbx_strand_id
1 'polypeptide(L)'
;MGSRIEHRAEFAADVASVYAAVAGEKALRALLEELGGHSAALLAYEESDAGLRYQLRQGISADKLPQAVRTLHKGDLLVTRTQTWRVSKDGTGRQGNASVEVGGVPGEISARTALLADGGTTVLRISGEVTVRIPLFGGKLESVIAEQVTKLLEREAEFTAKWLAEAA
;
A
#
# COMPACT_ATOMS: atom_id res chain seq x y z
N MET A 1 -6.30 -19.55 -7.61
CA MET A 1 -6.54 -18.16 -8.05
C MET A 1 -6.45 -17.33 -6.79
N GLY A 2 -5.66 -16.26 -6.78
CA GLY A 2 -5.44 -15.46 -5.57
C GLY A 2 -6.69 -14.70 -5.12
N SER A 3 -6.68 -14.19 -3.88
CA SER A 3 -7.77 -13.34 -3.37
C SER A 3 -7.57 -11.89 -3.83
N ARG A 4 -8.63 -11.27 -4.34
CA ARG A 4 -8.59 -9.93 -4.93
C ARG A 4 -8.61 -8.83 -3.85
N ILE A 5 -7.89 -7.74 -4.12
CA ILE A 5 -7.94 -6.48 -3.36
C ILE A 5 -8.48 -5.41 -4.30
N GLU A 6 -9.49 -4.67 -3.86
CA GLU A 6 -10.01 -3.49 -4.55
C GLU A 6 -10.22 -2.38 -3.53
N HIS A 7 -9.70 -1.19 -3.83
CA HIS A 7 -9.86 -0.02 -2.99
C HIS A 7 -10.01 1.23 -3.85
N ARG A 8 -10.93 2.11 -3.46
CA ARG A 8 -11.15 3.43 -4.06
C ARG A 8 -11.25 4.47 -2.95
N ALA A 9 -10.50 5.56 -3.09
CA ALA A 9 -10.63 6.75 -2.26
C ALA A 9 -10.73 7.98 -3.16
N GLU A 10 -11.36 9.04 -2.65
CA GLU A 10 -11.58 10.30 -3.36
C GLU A 10 -11.16 11.45 -2.45
N PHE A 11 -10.45 12.41 -3.03
CA PHE A 11 -9.86 13.52 -2.30
C PHE A 11 -10.23 14.85 -2.97
N ALA A 12 -10.68 15.81 -2.18
CA ALA A 12 -11.03 17.16 -2.64
C ALA A 12 -9.80 18.04 -2.87
N ALA A 13 -8.86 17.55 -3.69
CA ALA A 13 -7.65 18.27 -4.09
C ALA A 13 -7.22 17.84 -5.51
N ASP A 14 -6.38 18.66 -6.14
CA ASP A 14 -5.81 18.34 -7.46
C ASP A 14 -4.84 17.14 -7.42
N VAL A 15 -4.57 16.56 -8.59
CA VAL A 15 -3.74 15.36 -8.72
C VAL A 15 -2.32 15.56 -8.19
N ALA A 16 -1.74 16.76 -8.33
CA ALA A 16 -0.39 17.02 -7.87
C ALA A 16 -0.32 17.02 -6.34
N SER A 17 -1.28 17.68 -5.70
CA SER A 17 -1.43 17.72 -4.25
C SER A 17 -1.67 16.32 -3.66
N VAL A 18 -2.58 15.54 -4.26
CA VAL A 18 -2.84 14.15 -3.81
C VAL A 18 -1.64 13.24 -4.07
N TYR A 19 -0.95 13.40 -5.20
CA TYR A 19 0.27 12.63 -5.46
C TYR A 19 1.36 12.92 -4.43
N ALA A 20 1.57 14.19 -4.05
CA ALA A 20 2.51 14.55 -3.00
C ALA A 20 2.11 13.97 -1.63
N ALA A 21 0.81 13.91 -1.32
CA ALA A 21 0.31 13.31 -0.08
C ALA A 21 0.43 11.77 -0.04
N VAL A 22 0.26 11.09 -1.18
CA VAL A 22 0.30 9.62 -1.27
C VAL A 22 1.72 9.08 -1.46
N ALA A 23 2.59 9.83 -2.14
CA ALA A 23 3.89 9.34 -2.60
C ALA A 23 5.07 10.24 -2.24
N GLY A 24 4.85 11.46 -1.73
CA GLY A 24 5.92 12.36 -1.35
C GLY A 24 6.68 11.86 -0.12
N GLU A 25 8.01 12.01 -0.13
CA GLU A 25 8.89 11.47 0.91
C GLU A 25 8.44 11.85 2.34
N LYS A 26 8.12 13.12 2.57
CA LYS A 26 7.67 13.62 3.89
C LYS A 26 6.36 12.97 4.34
N ALA A 27 5.40 12.84 3.41
CA ALA A 27 4.12 12.20 3.70
C ALA A 27 4.28 10.70 3.97
N LEU A 28 5.15 10.01 3.22
CA LEU A 28 5.47 8.60 3.47
C LEU A 28 6.13 8.38 4.83
N ARG A 29 7.03 9.26 5.26
CA ARG A 29 7.64 9.18 6.60
C ARG A 29 6.60 9.36 7.70
N ALA A 30 5.72 10.35 7.58
CA ALA A 30 4.63 10.57 8.54
C ALA A 30 3.63 9.40 8.54
N LEU A 31 3.28 8.85 7.37
CA LEU A 31 2.45 7.65 7.25
C LEU A 31 3.06 6.47 8.00
N LEU A 32 4.39 6.26 7.90
CA LEU A 32 5.08 5.19 8.60
C LEU A 32 5.13 5.40 10.13
N GLU A 33 5.22 6.64 10.59
CA GLU A 33 5.16 6.96 12.02
C GLU A 33 3.79 6.61 12.62
N GLU A 34 2.70 6.87 11.87
CA GLU A 34 1.34 6.61 12.34
C GLU A 34 0.90 5.15 12.14
N LEU A 35 1.19 4.57 10.97
CA LEU A 35 0.61 3.30 10.51
C LEU A 35 1.66 2.21 10.23
N GLY A 36 2.95 2.52 10.28
CA GLY A 36 4.02 1.60 9.86
C GLY A 36 4.31 0.47 10.85
N GLY A 37 3.89 0.61 12.11
CA GLY A 37 4.17 -0.35 13.17
C GLY A 37 5.63 -0.34 13.64
N HIS A 38 6.06 -1.40 14.33
CA HIS A 38 7.43 -1.45 14.84
C HIS A 38 8.45 -1.56 13.69
N SER A 39 9.67 -1.06 13.88
CA SER A 39 10.75 -1.15 12.89
C SER A 39 10.40 -0.54 11.51
N ALA A 40 9.34 0.27 11.43
CA ALA A 40 8.90 0.93 10.22
C ALA A 40 10.00 1.85 9.67
N ALA A 41 10.20 1.83 8.36
CA ALA A 41 11.24 2.63 7.73
C ALA A 41 10.97 2.86 6.25
N LEU A 42 11.32 4.04 5.76
CA LEU A 42 11.52 4.30 4.34
C LEU A 42 12.92 3.81 3.98
N LEU A 43 13.00 2.68 3.28
CA LEU A 43 14.26 2.00 2.95
C LEU A 43 14.94 2.62 1.72
N ALA A 44 14.15 3.04 0.74
CA ALA A 44 14.64 3.66 -0.49
C ALA A 44 13.60 4.65 -1.02
N TYR A 45 14.08 5.73 -1.63
CA TYR A 45 13.27 6.73 -2.32
C TYR A 45 14.08 7.28 -3.50
N GLU A 46 13.66 6.93 -4.70
CA GLU A 46 14.40 7.17 -5.95
C GLU A 46 13.47 7.88 -6.93
N GLU A 47 13.67 9.18 -7.11
CA GLU A 47 12.92 9.99 -8.07
C GLU A 47 13.79 10.27 -9.31
N SER A 48 13.21 10.11 -10.49
CA SER A 48 13.87 10.29 -11.78
C SER A 48 12.88 10.79 -12.83
N ASP A 49 13.38 11.15 -14.02
CA ASP A 49 12.53 11.50 -15.16
C ASP A 49 11.56 10.39 -15.57
N ALA A 50 11.92 9.12 -15.30
CA ALA A 50 11.08 7.96 -15.58
C ALA A 50 9.92 7.79 -14.57
N GLY A 51 9.98 8.49 -13.44
CA GLY A 51 9.03 8.39 -12.34
C GLY A 51 9.70 8.16 -10.99
N LEU A 52 8.89 7.74 -10.02
CA LEU A 52 9.29 7.51 -8.64
C LEU A 52 9.28 6.00 -8.33
N ARG A 53 10.29 5.54 -7.62
CA ARG A 53 10.32 4.22 -6.97
C ARG A 53 10.65 4.41 -5.50
N TYR A 54 9.92 3.74 -4.62
CA TYR A 54 10.24 3.73 -3.20
C TYR A 54 10.03 2.34 -2.59
N GLN A 55 10.69 2.09 -1.46
CA GLN A 55 10.54 0.88 -0.67
C GLN A 55 10.27 1.23 0.79
N LEU A 56 9.18 0.70 1.33
CA LEU A 56 8.80 0.82 2.72
C LEU A 56 8.99 -0.51 3.43
N ARG A 57 9.40 -0.45 4.69
CA ARG A 57 9.31 -1.55 5.63
C ARG A 57 8.25 -1.22 6.67
N GLN A 58 7.38 -2.17 6.97
CA GLN A 58 6.37 -2.08 8.01
C GLN A 58 6.44 -3.31 8.92
N GLY A 59 6.23 -3.12 10.22
CA GLY A 59 6.25 -4.19 11.21
C GLY A 59 4.86 -4.52 11.72
N ILE A 60 4.56 -5.82 11.81
CA ILE A 60 3.30 -6.32 12.35
C ILE A 60 3.63 -7.22 13.54
N SER A 61 3.23 -6.76 14.72
CA SER A 61 3.40 -7.50 15.97
C SER A 61 2.68 -8.85 15.93
N ALA A 62 3.30 -9.88 16.50
CA ALA A 62 2.81 -11.26 16.47
C ALA A 62 1.37 -11.41 16.98
N ASP A 63 0.99 -10.61 17.98
CA ASP A 63 -0.34 -10.57 18.60
C ASP A 63 -1.42 -9.92 17.71
N LYS A 64 -1.04 -9.25 16.62
CA LYS A 64 -1.94 -8.72 15.59
C LYS A 64 -2.06 -9.64 14.37
N LEU A 65 -1.21 -10.65 14.26
CA LEU A 65 -1.25 -11.59 13.14
C LEU A 65 -2.48 -12.51 13.20
N PRO A 66 -3.10 -12.83 12.06
CA PRO A 66 -4.11 -13.88 12.01
C PRO A 66 -3.57 -15.22 12.52
N GLN A 67 -4.42 -16.04 13.13
CA GLN A 67 -4.01 -17.33 13.69
C GLN A 67 -3.28 -18.22 12.66
N ALA A 68 -3.78 -18.24 11.42
CA ALA A 68 -3.18 -19.00 10.31
C ALA A 68 -1.77 -18.52 9.90
N VAL A 69 -1.43 -17.26 10.18
CA VAL A 69 -0.06 -16.74 9.97
C VAL A 69 0.84 -17.17 11.13
N ARG A 70 0.35 -17.10 12.37
CA ARG A 70 1.12 -17.50 13.58
C ARG A 70 1.47 -18.99 13.64
N THR A 71 0.80 -19.83 12.86
CA THR A 71 1.16 -21.25 12.69
C THR A 71 2.38 -21.43 11.79
N LEU A 72 2.62 -20.51 10.86
CA LEU A 72 3.70 -20.58 9.87
C LEU A 72 4.94 -19.81 10.30
N HIS A 73 4.74 -18.65 10.92
CA HIS A 73 5.81 -17.79 11.41
C HIS A 73 5.68 -17.55 12.91
N LYS A 74 6.81 -17.53 13.61
CA LYS A 74 6.88 -17.23 15.03
C LYS A 74 7.46 -15.84 15.23
N GLY A 75 6.77 -15.05 16.04
CA GLY A 75 7.15 -13.67 16.33
C GLY A 75 6.60 -12.69 15.31
N ASP A 76 7.18 -11.50 15.33
CA ASP A 76 6.74 -10.37 14.53
C ASP A 76 7.06 -10.57 13.05
N LEU A 77 6.26 -9.95 12.19
CA LEU A 77 6.49 -9.92 10.74
C LEU A 77 7.04 -8.57 10.30
N LEU A 78 7.99 -8.62 9.38
CA LEU A 78 8.42 -7.46 8.60
C LEU A 78 7.91 -7.61 7.18
N VAL A 79 7.25 -6.57 6.71
CA VAL A 79 6.66 -6.47 5.38
C VAL A 79 7.41 -5.42 4.60
N THR A 80 7.86 -5.78 3.40
CA THR A 80 8.50 -4.85 2.47
C THR A 80 7.56 -4.53 1.33
N ARG A 81 7.13 -3.27 1.20
CA ARG A 81 6.33 -2.77 0.08
C ARG A 81 7.24 -2.01 -0.87
N THR A 82 7.32 -2.45 -2.12
CA THR A 82 7.94 -1.70 -3.22
C THR A 82 6.85 -1.06 -4.04
N GLN A 83 6.94 0.25 -4.26
CA GLN A 83 5.99 1.00 -5.07
C GLN A 83 6.71 1.69 -6.22
N THR A 84 6.09 1.71 -7.38
CA THR A 84 6.48 2.59 -8.48
C THR A 84 5.33 3.52 -8.84
N TRP A 85 5.68 4.68 -9.38
CA TRP A 85 4.77 5.67 -9.94
C TRP A 85 5.37 6.29 -11.19
N ARG A 86 4.52 6.58 -12.16
CA ARG A 86 4.84 7.32 -13.39
C ARG A 86 3.62 8.14 -13.80
N VAL A 87 3.81 9.04 -14.75
CA VAL A 87 2.69 9.74 -15.39
C VAL A 87 1.76 8.71 -16.08
N SER A 88 0.45 8.93 -15.99
CA SER A 88 -0.54 8.11 -16.68
C SER A 88 -0.39 8.23 -18.21
N LYS A 89 -0.91 7.26 -18.97
CA LYS A 89 -0.73 7.24 -20.43
C LYS A 89 -1.39 8.42 -21.14
N ASP A 90 -2.48 8.94 -20.58
CA ASP A 90 -3.21 10.12 -21.06
C ASP A 90 -2.60 11.44 -20.56
N GLY A 91 -1.58 11.40 -19.69
CA GLY A 91 -0.91 12.59 -19.17
C GLY A 91 -1.68 13.33 -18.08
N THR A 92 -2.87 12.88 -17.69
CA THR A 92 -3.77 13.60 -16.78
C THR A 92 -3.70 13.12 -15.32
N GLY A 93 -2.81 12.18 -15.02
CA GLY A 93 -2.78 11.45 -13.76
C GLY A 93 -1.44 10.79 -13.45
N ARG A 94 -1.46 9.93 -12.43
CA ARG A 94 -0.34 9.06 -12.06
C ARG A 94 -0.81 7.61 -12.05
N GLN A 95 0.07 6.70 -12.44
CA GLN A 95 -0.18 5.26 -12.38
C GLN A 95 1.06 4.54 -11.87
N GLY A 96 0.87 3.39 -11.25
CA GLY A 96 1.93 2.70 -10.55
C GLY A 96 1.64 1.22 -10.35
N ASN A 97 2.65 0.53 -9.83
CA ASN A 97 2.52 -0.83 -9.34
C ASN A 97 3.06 -0.92 -7.91
N ALA A 98 2.45 -1.77 -7.10
CA ALA A 98 2.95 -2.17 -5.80
C ALA A 98 3.26 -3.67 -5.81
N SER A 99 4.39 -4.06 -5.22
CA SER A 99 4.66 -5.43 -4.82
C SER A 99 4.95 -5.48 -3.33
N VAL A 100 4.47 -6.53 -2.66
CA VAL A 100 4.67 -6.72 -1.22
C VAL A 100 5.27 -8.09 -0.98
N GLU A 101 6.36 -8.10 -0.24
CA GLU A 101 7.03 -9.30 0.26
C GLU A 101 6.85 -9.38 1.77
N VAL A 102 6.45 -10.56 2.24
CA VAL A 102 6.24 -10.83 3.67
C VAL A 102 7.29 -11.83 4.13
N GLY A 103 8.22 -11.40 4.97
CA GLY A 103 9.28 -12.28 5.48
C GLY A 103 8.68 -13.49 6.20
N GLY A 104 9.14 -14.71 5.89
CA GLY A 104 8.69 -15.93 6.57
C GLY A 104 7.33 -16.50 6.10
N VAL A 105 6.64 -15.85 5.16
CA VAL A 105 5.42 -16.40 4.55
C VAL A 105 5.64 -16.58 3.04
N PRO A 106 5.42 -17.78 2.45
CA PRO A 106 5.56 -18.01 1.02
C PRO A 106 4.36 -17.42 0.25
N GLY A 107 4.20 -16.11 0.30
CA GLY A 107 3.13 -15.36 -0.33
C GLY A 107 3.62 -14.06 -0.95
N GLU A 108 2.82 -13.53 -1.87
CA GLU A 108 3.11 -12.33 -2.63
C GLU A 108 1.83 -11.52 -2.79
N ILE A 109 1.96 -10.19 -2.74
CA ILE A 109 0.88 -9.28 -3.11
C ILE A 109 1.37 -8.43 -4.27
N SER A 110 0.56 -8.33 -5.31
CA SER A 110 0.79 -7.40 -6.40
C SER A 110 -0.44 -6.53 -6.61
N ALA A 111 -0.23 -5.25 -6.87
CA ALA A 111 -1.32 -4.32 -7.12
C ALA A 111 -0.93 -3.28 -8.18
N ARG A 112 -1.94 -2.76 -8.87
CA ARG A 112 -1.85 -1.57 -9.72
C ARG A 112 -2.47 -0.41 -8.97
N THR A 113 -1.85 0.75 -9.06
CA THR A 113 -2.34 1.99 -8.46
C THR A 113 -2.59 3.04 -9.55
N ALA A 114 -3.60 3.88 -9.38
CA ALA A 114 -3.89 5.00 -10.26
C ALA A 114 -4.45 6.18 -9.46
N LEU A 115 -3.99 7.39 -9.80
CA LEU A 115 -4.52 8.67 -9.36
C LEU A 115 -5.00 9.42 -10.59
N LEU A 116 -6.29 9.70 -10.66
CA LEU A 116 -6.93 10.32 -11.82
C LEU A 116 -7.80 11.50 -11.36
N ALA A 117 -7.76 12.60 -12.10
CA ALA A 117 -8.67 13.72 -11.88
C ALA A 117 -10.12 13.30 -12.19
N ASP A 118 -11.07 13.73 -11.36
CA ASP A 118 -12.51 13.49 -11.54
C ASP A 118 -13.32 14.68 -11.04
N GLY A 119 -13.85 15.50 -11.96
CA GLY A 119 -14.80 16.57 -11.61
C GLY A 119 -14.33 17.61 -10.59
N GLY A 120 -13.01 17.87 -10.47
CA GLY A 120 -12.45 18.77 -9.46
C GLY A 120 -11.93 18.07 -8.19
N THR A 121 -12.06 16.74 -8.12
CA THR A 121 -11.43 15.87 -7.12
C THR A 121 -10.34 15.02 -7.77
N THR A 122 -9.62 14.26 -6.96
CA THR A 122 -8.73 13.19 -7.43
C THR A 122 -9.16 11.86 -6.84
N VAL A 123 -9.26 10.84 -7.68
CA VAL A 123 -9.61 9.48 -7.30
C VAL A 123 -8.37 8.60 -7.28
N LEU A 124 -8.09 8.00 -6.12
CA LEU A 124 -7.14 6.91 -5.95
C LEU A 124 -7.86 5.57 -6.19
N ARG A 125 -7.29 4.74 -7.07
CA ARG A 125 -7.74 3.35 -7.29
C ARG A 125 -6.58 2.40 -7.06
N ILE A 126 -6.84 1.31 -6.36
CA ILE A 126 -5.89 0.23 -6.11
C ILE A 126 -6.60 -1.08 -6.42
N SER A 127 -6.04 -1.86 -7.34
CA SER A 127 -6.55 -3.18 -7.73
C SER A 127 -5.41 -4.18 -7.71
N GLY A 128 -5.56 -5.28 -6.98
CA GLY A 128 -4.49 -6.26 -6.83
C GLY A 128 -4.96 -7.64 -6.44
N GLU A 129 -3.99 -8.52 -6.19
CA GLU A 129 -4.23 -9.89 -5.75
C GLU A 129 -3.20 -10.33 -4.71
N VAL A 130 -3.66 -11.17 -3.78
CA VAL A 130 -2.85 -11.89 -2.81
C VAL A 130 -2.76 -13.34 -3.25
N THR A 131 -1.53 -13.85 -3.34
CA THR A 131 -1.28 -15.28 -3.62
C THR A 131 -0.45 -15.89 -2.50
N VAL A 132 -0.89 -17.02 -1.96
CA VAL A 132 -0.17 -17.78 -0.92
C VAL A 132 0.10 -19.20 -1.43
N ARG A 133 1.38 -19.58 -1.46
CA ARG A 133 1.84 -20.86 -2.02
C ARG A 133 1.92 -21.95 -0.93
N ILE A 134 0.78 -22.24 -0.27
CA ILE A 134 0.69 -23.24 0.82
C ILE A 134 -0.43 -24.26 0.53
N PRO A 135 -0.13 -25.58 0.53
CA PRO A 135 -1.14 -26.62 0.33
C PRO A 135 -2.25 -26.57 1.40
N LEU A 136 -3.49 -26.82 0.98
CA LEU A 136 -4.71 -26.94 1.81
C LEU A 136 -5.19 -25.67 2.55
N PHE A 137 -4.33 -24.70 2.86
CA PHE A 137 -4.69 -23.50 3.64
C PHE A 137 -4.56 -22.16 2.87
N GLY A 138 -4.01 -22.18 1.65
CA GLY A 138 -3.73 -20.97 0.87
C GLY A 138 -4.94 -20.05 0.70
N GLY A 139 -6.06 -20.55 0.19
CA GLY A 139 -7.22 -19.69 -0.14
C GLY A 139 -7.82 -18.94 1.05
N LYS A 140 -8.00 -19.60 2.21
CA LYS A 140 -8.51 -18.94 3.42
C LYS A 140 -7.53 -17.88 3.93
N LEU A 141 -6.23 -18.16 3.87
CA LEU A 141 -5.21 -17.21 4.29
C LEU A 141 -5.12 -16.01 3.33
N GLU A 142 -5.20 -16.24 2.02
CA GLU A 142 -5.25 -15.18 1.01
C GLU A 142 -6.41 -14.22 1.27
N SER A 143 -7.61 -14.73 1.57
CA SER A 143 -8.79 -13.89 1.84
C SER A 143 -8.62 -13.04 3.09
N VAL A 144 -8.06 -13.62 4.16
CA VAL A 144 -7.77 -12.87 5.40
C VAL A 144 -6.73 -11.78 5.15
N ILE A 145 -5.66 -12.07 4.40
CA ILE A 145 -4.64 -11.08 4.07
C ILE A 145 -5.25 -9.96 3.20
N ALA A 146 -6.07 -10.30 2.19
CA ALA A 146 -6.73 -9.31 1.34
C ALA A 146 -7.65 -8.37 2.14
N GLU A 147 -8.39 -8.89 3.12
CA GLU A 147 -9.21 -8.08 4.02
C GLU A 147 -8.35 -7.13 4.89
N GLN A 148 -7.24 -7.62 5.46
CA GLN A 148 -6.34 -6.78 6.27
C GLN A 148 -5.67 -5.69 5.44
N VAL A 149 -5.27 -6.00 4.20
CA VAL A 149 -4.73 -5.01 3.27
C VAL A 149 -5.78 -3.97 2.91
N THR A 150 -7.03 -4.37 2.64
CA THR A 150 -8.11 -3.42 2.34
C THR A 150 -8.34 -2.46 3.51
N LYS A 151 -8.37 -2.96 4.74
CA LYS A 151 -8.47 -2.13 5.95
C LYS A 151 -7.26 -1.20 6.16
N LEU A 152 -6.06 -1.64 5.79
CA LEU A 152 -4.88 -0.78 5.80
C LEU A 152 -5.02 0.34 4.79
N LEU A 153 -5.45 0.04 3.55
CA LEU A 153 -5.65 1.05 2.50
C LEU A 153 -6.71 2.09 2.89
N GLU A 154 -7.77 1.69 3.57
CA GLU A 154 -8.75 2.61 4.16
C GLU A 154 -8.09 3.59 5.15
N ARG A 155 -7.22 3.09 6.04
CA ARG A 155 -6.48 3.96 6.98
C ARG A 155 -5.45 4.85 6.28
N GLU A 156 -4.75 4.35 5.26
CA GLU A 156 -3.85 5.18 4.44
C GLU A 156 -4.62 6.30 3.73
N ALA A 157 -5.85 6.03 3.26
CA ALA A 157 -6.72 7.03 2.66
C ALA A 157 -7.20 8.07 3.69
N GLU A 158 -7.61 7.65 4.89
CA GLU A 158 -7.96 8.56 5.99
C GLU A 158 -6.78 9.45 6.39
N PHE A 159 -5.58 8.87 6.50
CA PHE A 159 -4.34 9.62 6.75
C PHE A 159 -4.11 10.66 5.65
N THR A 160 -4.20 10.24 4.38
CA THR A 160 -3.99 11.13 3.22
C THR A 160 -4.99 12.30 3.24
N ALA A 161 -6.25 12.04 3.58
CA ALA A 161 -7.26 13.09 3.67
C ALA A 161 -6.93 14.12 4.78
N LYS A 162 -6.46 13.65 5.94
CA LYS A 162 -6.00 14.54 7.03
C LYS A 162 -4.76 15.34 6.61
N TRP A 163 -3.77 14.68 6.02
CA TRP A 163 -2.56 15.31 5.52
C TRP A 163 -2.86 16.45 4.52
N LEU A 164 -3.80 16.22 3.60
CA LEU A 164 -4.25 17.24 2.65
C LEU A 164 -4.95 18.42 3.33
N ALA A 165 -5.71 18.17 4.38
CA ALA A 165 -6.39 19.23 5.14
C ALA A 165 -5.42 20.10 5.96
N GLU A 166 -4.29 19.54 6.41
CA GLU A 166 -3.25 20.27 7.15
C GLU A 166 -2.26 21.02 6.25
N ALA A 167 -2.14 20.59 4.99
CA ALA A 167 -1.28 21.23 3.98
C ALA A 167 -1.99 22.36 3.20
N ALA A 168 -3.31 22.49 3.35
CA ALA A 168 -4.15 23.54 2.76
C ALA A 168 -4.13 24.82 3.61
#